data_AF-A0A969N6P0-F1
#
_entry.id   AF-A0A969N6P0-F1
#
_cell.length_a   1.000
_cell.length_b   1.000
_cell.length_c   1.000
_cell.angle_alpha   90.00
_cell.angle_beta   90.00
_cell.angle_gamma   90.00
#
_symmetry.space_group_name_H-M   'P 1'
#
loop_
_entity.id
_entity.type
_entity.pdbx_description
1 polymer ?
#
loop_
_entity_poly.entity_id
_entity_poly.type
_entity_poly.pdbx_seq_one_letter_code
_entity_poly.pdbx_strand_id
1 'polypeptide(L)'
;MPPRWPRQPSRRDPEFRRLDDRFTFGAHLAIFLTVGSGLTFFDQLLQAHWAWLQPVGGWWGVVVGLHALVVLVLLRYDKSGSSELIEMPPLEDVGED
;
A
#
# COMPACT_ATOMS: atom_id res chain seq x y z
N MET A 1 -3.27 21.78 14.32
CA MET A 1 -4.52 21.21 13.77
C MET A 1 -4.17 19.98 12.94
N PRO A 2 -4.88 18.85 13.06
CA PRO A 2 -4.62 17.73 12.17
C PRO A 2 -4.94 18.17 10.73
N PRO A 3 -4.07 17.86 9.75
CA PRO A 3 -4.28 18.23 8.35
C PRO A 3 -5.60 17.63 7.87
N ARG A 4 -6.43 18.46 7.24
CA ARG A 4 -7.75 18.08 6.71
C ARG A 4 -7.68 18.05 5.20
N TRP A 5 -8.30 17.05 4.59
CA TRP A 5 -8.39 16.98 3.14
C TRP A 5 -9.32 18.10 2.61
N PRO A 6 -8.94 18.85 1.57
CA PRO A 6 -9.78 19.91 1.01
C PRO A 6 -11.06 19.39 0.34
N ARG A 7 -11.01 18.15 -0.15
CA ARG A 7 -12.11 17.42 -0.80
C ARG A 7 -12.02 15.94 -0.45
N GLN A 8 -13.09 15.18 -0.67
CA GLN A 8 -13.07 13.73 -0.46
C GLN A 8 -11.94 13.11 -1.30
N PRO A 9 -11.00 12.35 -0.68
CA PRO A 9 -9.91 11.72 -1.41
C PRO A 9 -10.45 10.69 -2.40
N SER A 10 -9.86 10.65 -3.58
CA SER A 10 -10.10 9.61 -4.58
C SER A 10 -8.87 8.72 -4.70
N ARG A 11 -9.05 7.44 -5.10
CA ARG A 11 -7.91 6.57 -5.46
C ARG A 11 -7.06 7.09 -6.61
N ARG A 12 -7.49 8.12 -7.35
CA ARG A 12 -6.64 8.80 -8.34
C ARG A 12 -5.58 9.68 -7.67
N ASP A 13 -5.80 10.10 -6.43
CA ASP A 13 -4.88 10.98 -5.71
C ASP A 13 -3.65 10.19 -5.21
N PRO A 14 -2.42 10.58 -5.60
CA PRO A 14 -1.21 9.83 -5.27
C PRO A 14 -0.94 9.78 -3.75
N GLU A 15 -1.24 10.85 -3.02
CA GLU A 15 -1.05 10.89 -1.57
C GLU A 15 -2.03 9.98 -0.83
N PHE A 16 -3.27 9.87 -1.33
CA PHE A 16 -4.26 8.95 -0.77
C PHE A 16 -3.88 7.49 -1.01
N ARG A 17 -3.44 7.13 -2.23
CA ARG A 17 -2.95 5.78 -2.53
C ARG A 17 -1.80 5.36 -1.63
N ARG A 18 -0.81 6.24 -1.45
CA ARG A 18 0.33 5.99 -0.57
C ARG A 18 -0.08 5.65 0.85
N LEU A 19 -1.08 6.37 1.38
CA LEU A 19 -1.58 6.12 2.72
C LEU A 19 -2.37 4.80 2.80
N ASP A 20 -3.26 4.56 1.83
CA ASP A 20 -4.08 3.35 1.73
C ASP A 20 -3.22 2.08 1.65
N ASP A 21 -2.18 2.09 0.81
CA ASP A 21 -1.26 0.96 0.63
C ASP A 21 -0.48 0.65 1.92
N ARG A 22 -0.05 1.69 2.66
CA ARG A 22 0.67 1.53 3.92
C ARG A 22 -0.21 0.98 5.04
N PHE A 23 -1.47 1.43 5.13
CA PHE A 23 -2.41 0.87 6.10
C PHE A 23 -2.77 -0.57 5.76
N THR A 24 -2.97 -0.87 4.48
CA THR A 24 -3.18 -2.24 4.01
C THR A 24 -2.00 -3.14 4.39
N PHE A 25 -0.77 -2.69 4.15
CA PHE A 25 0.43 -3.40 4.59
C PHE A 25 0.47 -3.56 6.12
N GLY A 26 0.18 -2.49 6.87
CA GLY A 26 0.12 -2.53 8.34
C GLY A 26 -0.87 -3.57 8.87
N ALA A 27 -2.02 -3.74 8.22
CA ALA A 27 -2.98 -4.78 8.57
C ALA A 27 -2.43 -6.19 8.33
N HIS A 28 -1.77 -6.43 7.18
CA HIS A 28 -1.13 -7.72 6.90
C HIS A 28 -0.04 -8.05 7.93
N LEU A 29 0.78 -7.05 8.27
CA LEU A 29 1.82 -7.20 9.28
C LEU A 29 1.22 -7.52 10.66
N ALA A 30 0.16 -6.80 11.07
CA ALA A 30 -0.52 -7.05 12.34
C ALA A 30 -1.11 -8.46 12.42
N ILE A 31 -1.75 -8.95 11.35
CA ILE A 31 -2.28 -10.31 11.28
C ILE A 31 -1.14 -11.32 11.40
N PHE A 32 -0.06 -11.15 10.63
CA PHE A 32 1.09 -12.04 10.67
C PHE A 32 1.70 -12.13 12.07
N LEU A 33 1.92 -10.99 12.73
CA LEU A 33 2.49 -10.96 14.08
C LEU A 33 1.54 -11.58 15.12
N THR A 34 0.25 -11.28 15.03
CA THR A 34 -0.76 -11.80 15.98
C THR A 34 -0.89 -13.32 15.86
N VAL A 35 -1.03 -13.84 14.64
CA VAL A 35 -1.18 -15.28 14.40
C VAL A 35 0.13 -16.01 14.65
N GLY A 36 1.26 -15.48 14.16
CA GLY A 36 2.57 -16.08 14.36
C GLY A 36 2.95 -16.19 15.84
N SER A 37 2.80 -15.09 16.61
CA SER A 37 3.09 -15.11 18.05
C SER A 37 2.14 -16.03 18.82
N GLY A 38 0.84 -16.04 18.48
CA GLY A 38 -0.14 -16.94 19.08
C GLY A 38 0.20 -18.41 18.86
N LEU A 39 0.49 -18.80 17.61
CA LEU A 39 0.86 -20.18 17.30
C LEU A 39 2.16 -20.60 17.99
N THR A 40 3.20 -19.75 17.99
CA THR A 40 4.45 -20.04 18.69
C THR A 40 4.27 -20.12 20.20
N PHE A 41 3.35 -19.34 20.78
CA PHE A 41 3.01 -19.44 22.20
C PHE A 41 2.37 -20.81 22.52
N PHE A 42 1.37 -21.24 21.74
CA PHE A 42 0.70 -22.52 21.98
C PHE A 42 1.58 -23.73 21.67
N ASP A 43 2.44 -23.66 20.66
CA ASP A 43 3.42 -24.72 20.37
C ASP A 43 4.34 -24.96 21.57
N GLN A 44 4.79 -23.88 22.24
CA GLN A 44 5.59 -23.98 23.47
C GLN A 44 4.77 -24.43 24.68
N LEU A 45 3.57 -23.87 24.86
CA LEU A 45 2.71 -24.18 26.00
C LEU A 45 2.30 -25.66 26.03
N LEU A 46 2.02 -26.23 24.85
CA LEU A 46 1.58 -27.61 24.70
C LEU A 46 2.73 -28.59 24.45
N GLN A 47 3.96 -28.08 24.28
CA GLN A 47 5.12 -28.86 23.80
C GLN A 47 4.76 -29.68 22.55
N ALA A 48 4.06 -29.06 21.60
CA ALA A 48 3.49 -29.77 20.47
C ALA A 48 4.52 -30.11 19.38
N HIS A 49 5.59 -29.31 19.29
CA HIS A 49 6.69 -29.48 18.33
C HIS A 49 6.19 -29.57 16.88
N TRP A 50 5.30 -28.66 16.49
CA TRP A 50 4.73 -28.66 15.14
C TRP A 50 5.79 -28.38 14.07
N ALA A 51 6.24 -29.43 13.37
CA ALA A 51 7.26 -29.34 12.33
C ALA A 51 6.87 -28.41 11.16
N TRP A 52 5.57 -28.18 10.92
CA TRP A 52 5.08 -27.30 9.87
C TRP A 52 5.09 -25.82 10.25
N LEU A 53 5.18 -25.48 11.54
CA LEU A 53 5.02 -24.11 12.02
C LEU A 53 6.13 -23.19 11.48
N GLN A 54 7.37 -23.65 11.54
CA GLN A 54 8.54 -22.92 11.05
C GLN A 54 8.50 -22.67 9.53
N PRO A 55 8.31 -23.68 8.65
CA PRO A 55 8.28 -23.43 7.21
C PRO A 55 7.07 -22.60 6.77
N VAL A 56 5.88 -22.81 7.36
CA VAL A 56 4.69 -22.01 7.02
C VAL A 56 4.85 -20.56 7.48
N GLY A 57 5.30 -20.34 8.72
CA GLY A 57 5.59 -19.00 9.24
C GLY A 57 6.68 -18.29 8.45
N GLY A 58 7.71 -19.02 8.02
CA GLY A 58 8.79 -18.51 7.16
C GLY A 58 8.27 -18.04 5.80
N TRP A 59 7.52 -18.88 5.09
CA TRP A 59 6.95 -18.51 3.79
C TRP A 59 5.97 -17.34 3.88
N TRP A 60 5.12 -17.33 4.91
CA TRP A 60 4.22 -16.21 5.14
C TRP A 60 4.99 -14.91 5.44
N GLY A 61 6.04 -15.00 6.26
CA GLY A 61 6.95 -13.88 6.53
C GLY A 61 7.61 -13.33 5.27
N VAL A 62 8.01 -14.21 4.33
CA VAL A 62 8.54 -13.80 3.01
C VAL A 62 7.50 -13.03 2.21
N VAL A 63 6.24 -13.48 2.16
CA VAL A 63 5.16 -12.78 1.46
C VAL A 63 4.91 -11.39 2.06
N VAL A 64 4.85 -11.29 3.39
CA VAL A 64 4.71 -9.99 4.08
C VAL A 64 5.92 -9.09 3.82
N GLY A 65 7.14 -9.65 3.84
CA GLY A 65 8.37 -8.93 3.54
C GLY A 65 8.41 -8.41 2.09
N LEU A 66 7.98 -9.21 1.12
CA LEU A 66 7.84 -8.77 -0.27
C LEU A 66 6.80 -7.66 -0.40
N HIS A 67 5.67 -7.76 0.31
CA HIS A 67 4.66 -6.70 0.32
C HIS A 67 5.22 -5.40 0.93
N ALA A 68 6.02 -5.49 2.00
CA ALA A 68 6.72 -4.36 2.59
C ALA A 68 7.64 -3.69 1.57
N LEU A 69 8.42 -4.48 0.82
CA LEU A 69 9.35 -3.99 -0.19
C LEU A 69 8.60 -3.22 -1.30
N VAL A 70 7.49 -3.76 -1.79
CA VAL A 70 6.66 -3.10 -2.81
C VAL A 70 6.14 -1.74 -2.31
N VAL A 71 5.50 -1.71 -1.14
CA VAL A 71 4.81 -0.52 -0.63
C VAL A 71 5.77 0.55 -0.11
N LEU A 72 6.88 0.15 0.52
CA LEU A 72 7.80 1.10 1.15
C LEU A 72 8.90 1.59 0.22
N VAL A 73 9.35 0.75 -0.73
CA VAL A 73 10.54 1.03 -1.54
C VAL A 73 10.19 1.25 -3.02
N LEU A 74 9.32 0.43 -3.61
CA LEU A 74 9.09 0.48 -5.06
C LEU A 74 8.03 1.50 -5.49
N LEU A 75 6.97 1.71 -4.71
CA LEU A 75 5.91 2.63 -5.11
C LEU A 75 6.38 4.09 -5.04
N ARG A 76 6.79 4.61 -6.20
CA ARG A 76 6.98 6.04 -6.44
C ARG A 76 5.64 6.64 -6.83
N TYR A 77 5.08 7.45 -5.94
CA TYR A 77 3.84 8.17 -6.17
C TYR A 77 4.17 9.54 -6.78
N ASP A 78 4.46 9.56 -8.08
CA ASP A 78 4.79 10.80 -8.80
C ASP A 78 3.59 11.74 -8.87
N LYS A 79 3.85 13.04 -8.70
CA LYS A 79 2.87 14.14 -8.77
C LYS A 79 2.56 14.58 -10.22
N SER A 80 2.75 13.73 -11.23
CA SER A 80 2.62 14.14 -12.64
C SER A 80 1.15 14.16 -13.13
N GLY A 81 0.30 14.87 -12.40
CA GLY A 81 -1.10 15.14 -12.75
C GLY A 81 -1.39 16.62 -12.96
N SER A 82 -0.39 17.44 -13.28
CA SER A 82 -0.55 18.88 -13.53
C SER A 82 0.53 19.36 -14.51
N SER A 83 0.22 19.28 -15.80
CA SER A 83 0.76 20.08 -16.92
C SER A 83 0.71 19.28 -18.22
N GLU A 84 -0.49 18.80 -18.56
CA GLU A 84 -0.81 18.51 -19.97
C GLU A 84 -2.28 18.89 -20.25
N LEU A 85 -2.74 19.97 -19.61
CA LEU A 85 -3.57 20.94 -20.32
C LEU A 85 -2.61 21.68 -21.25
N ILE A 86 -2.15 20.98 -22.30
CA ILE A 86 -1.57 21.64 -23.46
C ILE A 86 -2.71 22.51 -23.98
N GLU A 87 -2.47 23.81 -23.84
CA GLU A 87 -3.21 24.89 -24.46
C GLU A 87 -3.69 24.43 -25.84
N MET A 88 -5.00 24.23 -26.00
CA MET A 88 -5.57 24.33 -27.34
C MET A 88 -5.23 25.74 -27.81
N PRO A 89 -4.55 25.89 -28.95
CA PRO A 89 -4.38 27.22 -29.53
C PRO A 89 -5.77 27.84 -29.71
N PRO A 90 -5.92 29.16 -29.53
CA PRO A 90 -7.17 29.83 -29.83
C PRO A 90 -7.63 29.39 -31.22
N LEU A 91 -8.90 28.96 -31.34
CA LEU A 91 -9.48 28.65 -32.64
C LEU A 91 -9.34 29.92 -33.47
N GLU A 92 -8.44 29.86 -34.44
CA GLU A 92 -8.32 30.89 -35.47
C GLU A 92 -9.70 30.94 -36.13
N ASP A 93 -10.35 32.09 -35.98
CA ASP A 93 -11.60 32.42 -36.65
C ASP A 93 -11.34 32.31 -38.15
N VAL A 94 -11.74 31.16 -38.73
CA VAL A 94 -11.74 30.96 -40.17
C VAL A 94 -12.79 31.91 -40.70
N GLY A 95 -12.34 33.11 -41.05
CA GLY A 95 -13.14 34.12 -41.71
C GLY A 95 -13.86 33.51 -42.91
N GLU A 96 -15.17 33.66 -42.92
CA GLU A 96 -15.99 33.47 -44.11
C GLU A 96 -15.76 34.66 -45.04
N ASP A 97 -15.11 34.44 -46.18
CA ASP A 97 -15.16 35.29 -47.37
C ASP A 97 -15.58 34.52 -48.63
#